data_AF-T0RAZ7-F1
#
_entry.id   AF-T0RAZ7-F1
#
_cell.length_a   1.000
_cell.length_b   1.000
_cell.length_c   1.000
_cell.angle_alpha   90.00
_cell.angle_beta   90.00
_cell.angle_gamma   90.00
#
_symmetry.space_group_name_H-M   'P 1'
#
loop_
_entity.id
_entity.type
_entity.pdbx_description
1 polymer ?
#
loop_
_entity_poly.entity_id
_entity_poly.type
_entity_poly.pdbx_seq_one_letter_code
_entity_poly.pdbx_strand_id
1 'polypeptide(L)'
;MKVDYLKEDEETKAVEEKKDSPRRILVGGNGKTRVNDEVFDQDVLIVVSKLKKYVKDKHGLNTSGDVFKRLSDIVRVACDRACERSKQDGRKTLMEKDF
;
A
#
# COMPACT_ATOMS: atom_id res chain seq x y z
N MET A 1 61.41 -25.21 -52.46
CA MET A 1 60.95 -26.44 -51.77
C MET A 1 60.56 -26.10 -50.34
N LYS A 2 59.26 -26.01 -50.06
CA LYS A 2 58.56 -26.57 -48.88
C LYS A 2 57.06 -26.28 -49.05
N VAL A 3 56.42 -27.26 -49.69
CA VAL A 3 55.02 -27.68 -49.55
C VAL A 3 54.67 -27.88 -48.07
N ASP A 4 53.45 -27.92 -47.56
CA ASP A 4 52.08 -27.56 -47.94
C ASP A 4 51.23 -27.87 -46.66
N TYR A 5 49.96 -27.43 -46.66
CA TYR A 5 48.81 -27.99 -45.92
C TYR A 5 48.68 -27.83 -44.40
N LEU A 6 47.66 -27.05 -44.00
CA LEU A 6 46.47 -27.43 -43.22
C LEU A 6 45.49 -26.23 -43.33
N LYS A 7 44.32 -26.33 -43.99
CA LYS A 7 43.01 -26.79 -43.45
C LYS A 7 42.66 -26.08 -42.13
N GLU A 8 41.49 -25.52 -41.89
CA GLU A 8 40.15 -25.63 -42.44
C GLU A 8 39.38 -24.41 -41.93
N ASP A 9 38.29 -24.08 -42.61
CA ASP A 9 37.24 -23.15 -42.17
C ASP A 9 36.85 -23.41 -40.72
N GLU A 10 36.55 -22.36 -39.94
CA GLU A 10 35.42 -22.34 -38.98
C GLU A 10 35.14 -20.90 -38.52
N GLU A 11 33.94 -20.43 -38.85
CA GLU A 11 33.28 -19.28 -38.27
C GLU A 11 33.24 -19.39 -36.74
N THR A 12 33.72 -18.37 -36.02
CA THR A 12 33.24 -18.13 -34.65
C THR A 12 32.99 -16.65 -34.43
N LYS A 13 31.72 -16.29 -34.52
CA LYS A 13 31.16 -15.01 -34.07
C LYS A 13 31.38 -14.90 -32.55
N ALA A 14 32.21 -13.95 -32.12
CA ALA A 14 32.29 -13.59 -30.70
C ALA A 14 31.00 -12.87 -30.30
N VAL A 15 30.09 -13.60 -29.64
CA VAL A 15 28.89 -13.07 -29.00
C VAL A 15 29.33 -12.39 -27.70
N GLU A 16 29.22 -11.06 -27.64
CA GLU A 16 29.35 -10.29 -26.41
C GLU A 16 28.24 -10.68 -25.41
N GLU A 17 28.61 -11.41 -24.37
CA GLU A 17 27.76 -11.64 -23.20
C GLU A 17 27.55 -10.33 -22.42
N LYS A 18 26.38 -9.71 -22.60
CA LYS A 18 25.92 -8.65 -21.69
C LYS A 18 25.53 -9.28 -20.36
N LYS A 19 26.36 -9.11 -19.33
CA LYS A 19 26.04 -9.43 -17.94
C LYS A 19 24.84 -8.59 -17.48
N ASP A 20 23.67 -9.24 -17.34
CA ASP A 20 22.47 -8.64 -16.78
C ASP A 20 22.73 -8.30 -15.31
N SER A 21 23.03 -7.03 -15.06
CA SER A 21 23.20 -6.50 -13.72
C SER A 21 21.82 -6.12 -13.19
N PRO A 22 21.40 -6.56 -11.99
CA PRO A 22 20.06 -6.25 -11.49
C PRO A 22 19.89 -4.74 -11.38
N ARG A 23 18.97 -4.18 -12.16
CA ARG A 23 18.65 -2.75 -12.14
C ARG A 23 18.04 -2.40 -10.78
N ARG A 24 18.82 -1.78 -9.91
CA ARG A 24 18.31 -1.16 -8.68
C ARG A 24 17.46 0.05 -9.08
N ILE A 25 16.14 -0.08 -9.02
CA ILE A 25 15.23 1.06 -9.20
C ILE A 25 15.31 1.91 -7.92
N LEU A 26 16.05 3.01 -8.00
CA LEU A 26 15.90 4.13 -7.08
C LEU A 26 14.55 4.79 -7.40
N VAL A 27 13.49 4.39 -6.69
CA VAL A 27 12.22 5.12 -6.74
C VAL A 27 12.47 6.48 -6.09
N GLY A 28 12.71 7.49 -6.92
CA GLY A 28 12.76 8.89 -6.51
C GLY A 28 11.40 9.28 -5.93
N GLY A 29 11.30 9.26 -4.61
CA GLY A 29 10.10 9.62 -3.88
C GLY A 29 9.83 11.11 -3.97
N ASN A 30 9.16 11.55 -5.05
CA ASN A 30 8.51 12.86 -5.07
C ASN A 30 7.14 12.82 -5.75
N GLY A 31 6.49 11.67 -5.75
CA GLY A 31 5.04 11.59 -5.91
C GLY A 31 4.42 11.65 -4.53
N LYS A 32 3.82 12.78 -4.14
CA LYS A 32 2.70 12.70 -3.19
C LYS A 32 1.73 11.70 -3.83
N THR A 33 1.63 10.48 -3.30
CA THR A 33 0.54 9.58 -3.66
C THR A 33 -0.71 10.43 -3.50
N ARG A 34 -1.45 10.64 -4.61
CA ARG A 34 -2.76 11.25 -4.56
C ARG A 34 -3.59 10.33 -3.67
N VAL A 35 -3.65 10.65 -2.39
CA VAL A 35 -4.54 9.99 -1.44
C VAL A 35 -5.91 10.35 -2.00
N ASN A 36 -6.60 9.36 -2.55
CA ASN A 36 -7.96 9.57 -3.04
C ASN A 36 -8.85 9.72 -1.82
N ASP A 37 -8.89 10.92 -1.21
CA ASP A 37 -9.73 11.20 -0.05
C ASP A 37 -11.20 10.83 -0.34
N GLU A 38 -11.65 11.03 -1.58
CA GLU A 38 -13.00 10.65 -2.04
C GLU A 38 -13.28 9.14 -1.95
N VAL A 39 -12.26 8.29 -2.12
CA VAL A 39 -12.41 6.83 -2.03
C VAL A 39 -12.58 6.42 -0.56
N PHE A 40 -11.82 7.04 0.34
CA PHE A 40 -11.91 6.72 1.77
C PHE A 40 -13.17 7.29 2.44
N ASP A 41 -13.78 8.33 1.88
CA ASP A 41 -15.01 8.95 2.41
C ASP A 41 -16.26 8.06 2.30
N GLN A 42 -16.27 7.08 1.39
CA GLN A 42 -17.42 6.18 1.22
C GLN A 42 -17.26 4.82 1.93
N ASP A 43 -16.05 4.47 2.36
CA ASP A 43 -15.78 3.15 2.93
C ASP A 43 -16.39 2.92 4.32
N VAL A 44 -16.67 1.67 4.65
CA VAL A 44 -17.10 1.31 6.01
C VAL A 44 -15.87 0.92 6.81
N LEU A 45 -15.49 1.74 7.79
CA LEU A 45 -14.29 1.54 8.61
C LEU A 45 -14.49 0.54 9.76
N ILE A 46 -15.72 0.01 9.91
CA ILE A 46 -16.13 -0.81 11.04
C ILE A 46 -16.54 -2.20 10.56
N VAL A 47 -16.18 -3.24 11.31
CA VAL A 47 -16.64 -4.59 11.03
C VAL A 47 -18.13 -4.73 11.35
N VAL A 48 -18.96 -4.65 10.31
CA VAL A 48 -20.43 -4.64 10.38
C VAL A 48 -20.98 -5.80 11.20
N SER A 49 -20.46 -7.01 11.04
CA SER A 49 -20.93 -8.20 11.76
C SER A 49 -20.71 -8.09 13.27
N LYS A 50 -19.56 -7.55 13.70
CA LYS A 50 -19.24 -7.35 15.12
C LYS A 50 -20.16 -6.30 15.75
N LEU A 51 -20.40 -5.19 15.04
CA LEU A 51 -21.27 -4.13 15.52
C LEU A 51 -22.73 -4.60 15.62
N LYS A 52 -23.25 -5.26 14.57
CA LYS A 52 -24.61 -5.84 14.60
C LYS A 52 -24.78 -6.81 15.75
N LYS A 53 -23.80 -7.68 15.98
CA LYS A 53 -23.79 -8.61 17.11
C LYS A 53 -23.81 -7.87 18.44
N TYR A 54 -22.95 -6.87 18.64
CA TYR A 54 -22.92 -6.06 19.86
C TYR A 54 -24.28 -5.40 20.15
N VAL A 55 -24.89 -4.75 19.15
CA VAL A 55 -26.18 -4.07 19.31
C VAL A 55 -27.29 -5.07 19.62
N LYS A 56 -27.31 -6.23 18.95
CA LYS A 56 -28.31 -7.27 19.19
C LYS A 56 -28.16 -7.92 20.56
N ASP A 57 -26.94 -8.31 20.94
CA ASP A 57 -26.68 -9.05 22.18
C ASP A 57 -26.89 -8.15 23.41
N LYS A 58 -26.49 -6.88 23.33
CA LYS A 58 -26.57 -5.94 24.46
C LYS A 58 -27.89 -5.21 24.57
N HIS A 59 -28.52 -4.90 23.43
CA HIS A 59 -29.71 -4.04 23.40
C HIS A 59 -30.94 -4.70 22.77
N GLY A 60 -30.83 -5.91 22.21
CA GLY A 60 -31.94 -6.61 21.56
C GLY A 60 -32.40 -5.97 20.26
N LEU A 61 -31.63 -5.04 19.69
CA LEU A 61 -32.02 -4.25 18.52
C LEU A 61 -31.40 -4.81 17.23
N ASN A 62 -32.13 -4.63 16.13
CA ASN A 62 -31.57 -4.76 14.79
C ASN A 62 -30.96 -3.42 14.34
N THR A 63 -29.95 -3.47 13.49
CA THR A 63 -29.24 -2.28 13.00
C THR A 63 -29.45 -2.10 11.50
N SER A 64 -29.89 -0.91 11.07
CA SER A 64 -30.06 -0.58 9.64
C SER A 64 -28.71 -0.38 8.94
N GLY A 65 -28.71 -0.44 7.60
CA GLY A 65 -27.52 -0.29 6.77
C GLY A 65 -26.86 1.09 6.89
N ASP A 66 -27.66 2.15 6.95
CA ASP A 66 -27.18 3.54 6.93
C ASP A 66 -26.38 3.91 8.19
N VAL A 67 -26.59 3.18 9.29
CA VAL A 67 -25.84 3.38 10.55
C VAL A 67 -24.34 3.15 10.34
N PHE A 68 -23.94 2.23 9.46
CA PHE A 68 -22.53 1.93 9.24
C PHE A 68 -21.79 3.08 8.57
N LYS A 69 -22.45 3.75 7.63
CA LYS A 69 -21.89 4.96 6.99
C LYS A 69 -21.72 6.07 8.01
N ARG A 70 -22.76 6.33 8.80
CA ARG A 70 -22.70 7.38 9.83
C ARG A 70 -21.67 7.14 10.92
N LEU A 71 -21.53 5.90 11.40
CA LEU A 71 -20.50 5.58 12.37
C LEU A 71 -19.09 5.68 11.77
N SER A 72 -18.94 5.33 10.48
CA SER A 72 -17.65 5.50 9.79
C SER A 72 -17.28 6.98 9.68
N ASP A 73 -18.24 7.87 9.40
CA ASP A 73 -18.02 9.32 9.40
C ASP A 73 -17.49 9.82 10.76
N ILE A 74 -18.07 9.33 11.87
CA ILE A 74 -17.63 9.67 13.23
C ILE A 74 -16.21 9.19 13.49
N VAL A 75 -15.90 7.95 13.09
CA VAL A 75 -14.56 7.37 13.25
C VAL A 75 -13.52 8.15 12.45
N ARG A 76 -13.81 8.58 11.21
CA ARG A 76 -12.91 9.43 10.41
C ARG A 76 -12.57 10.71 11.14
N VAL A 77 -13.59 11.47 11.55
CA VAL A 77 -13.39 12.75 12.24
C VAL A 77 -12.58 12.58 13.53
N ALA A 78 -12.82 11.51 14.29
CA ALA A 78 -12.04 11.22 15.49
C ALA A 78 -10.57 10.89 15.16
N CYS A 79 -10.34 10.04 14.16
CA CYS A 79 -9.01 9.67 13.70
C CYS A 79 -8.23 10.86 13.14
N ASP A 80 -8.87 11.76 12.38
CA ASP A 80 -8.22 12.93 11.79
C ASP A 80 -7.70 13.87 12.87
N ARG A 81 -8.55 14.16 13.87
CA ARG A 81 -8.16 14.96 15.04
C ARG A 81 -7.03 14.33 15.84
N ALA A 82 -7.09 13.01 16.04
CA ALA A 82 -6.03 12.29 16.72
C ALA A 82 -4.71 12.31 15.91
N CYS A 83 -4.79 12.18 14.59
CA CYS A 83 -3.63 12.29 13.70
C CYS A 83 -3.01 13.69 13.75
N GLU A 84 -3.82 14.74 13.80
CA GLU A 84 -3.33 16.12 13.96
C GLU A 84 -2.56 16.30 15.28
N ARG A 85 -3.11 15.83 16.39
CA ARG A 85 -2.43 15.86 17.71
C ARG A 85 -1.12 15.07 17.69
N SER A 86 -1.12 13.88 17.10
CA SER A 86 0.09 13.06 16.96
C SER A 86 1.19 13.76 16.16
N LYS A 87 0.81 14.43 15.06
CA LYS A 87 1.71 15.24 14.24
C LYS A 87 2.26 16.45 14.99
N GLN A 88 1.42 17.13 15.80
CA GLN A 88 1.85 18.25 16.63
C GLN A 88 2.89 17.83 17.67
N ASP A 89 2.79 16.61 18.19
CA ASP A 89 3.79 16.00 19.09
C ASP A 89 5.03 15.46 18.36
N GLY A 90 5.15 15.70 17.04
CA GLY A 90 6.28 15.27 16.20
C GLY A 90 6.33 13.76 15.94
N ARG A 91 5.27 13.02 16.28
CA ARG A 91 5.19 11.56 16.11
C ARG A 91 4.58 11.19 14.76
N LYS A 92 4.96 10.00 14.29
CA LYS A 92 4.35 9.33 13.12
C LYS A 92 3.41 8.19 13.52
N THR A 93 3.33 7.88 14.82
CA THR A 93 2.55 6.78 15.36
C THR A 93 1.38 7.35 16.16
N LEU A 94 0.17 7.01 15.71
CA LEU A 94 -1.05 7.30 16.45
C LEU A 94 -1.09 6.46 17.73
N MET A 95 -1.31 7.12 18.86
CA MET A 95 -1.32 6.50 20.18
C MET A 95 -2.66 6.72 20.87
N GLU A 96 -2.95 5.93 21.89
CA GLU A 96 -4.17 6.06 22.70
C GLU A 96 -4.38 7.49 23.22
N LYS A 97 -3.31 8.15 23.70
CA LYS A 97 -3.34 9.53 24.20
C LYS A 97 -3.73 10.60 23.15
N ASP A 98 -3.76 10.24 21.87
CA ASP A 98 -4.11 11.18 20.80
C ASP A 98 -5.63 11.27 20.60
N PHE A 99 -6.40 10.27 21.04
CA PHE A 99 -7.86 10.23 20.89
C PHE A 99 -8.56 11.08 21.97
#